data_AF-M0M849-F1
#
_entry.id   AF-M0M849-F1
#
_cell.length_a   1.000
_cell.length_b   1.000
_cell.length_c   1.000
_cell.angle_alpha   90.00
_cell.angle_beta   90.00
_cell.angle_gamma   90.00
#
_symmetry.space_group_name_H-M   'P 1'
#
loop_
_entity.id
_entity.type
_entity.pdbx_description
1 polymer ?
#
loop_
_entity_poly.entity_id
_entity_poly.type
_entity_poly.pdbx_seq_one_letter_code
_entity_poly.pdbx_strand_id
1 'polypeptide(L)'
;MSSEDEETEPVALEDVDADPTEYDALGDAEVTMRVNEHGLYIVDHEETGVSSQGQTPADAVANLAEAVASHEQAMSGGSGDDWL
;
A
#
# COMPACT_ATOMS: atom_id res chain seq x y z
N MET A 1 -17.37 19.48 9.41
CA MET A 1 -16.00 19.26 8.90
C MET A 1 -16.22 18.55 7.59
N SER A 2 -16.16 19.28 6.48
CA SER A 2 -16.08 18.61 5.18
C SER A 2 -14.76 17.87 5.23
N SER A 3 -14.81 16.54 5.22
CA SER A 3 -13.64 15.80 4.78
C SER A 3 -13.45 16.27 3.34
N GLU A 4 -12.44 17.08 3.07
CA GLU A 4 -11.95 17.22 1.70
C GLU A 4 -11.65 15.79 1.25
N ASP A 5 -12.54 15.19 0.45
CA ASP A 5 -12.21 14.06 -0.38
C ASP A 5 -11.00 14.51 -1.19
N GLU A 6 -9.80 14.14 -0.76
CA GLU A 6 -8.57 14.36 -1.52
C GLU A 6 -8.86 13.77 -2.91
N GLU A 7 -8.95 14.64 -3.92
CA GLU A 7 -9.40 14.23 -5.26
C GLU A 7 -8.41 13.18 -5.75
N THR A 8 -8.86 11.93 -5.70
CA THR A 8 -8.07 10.77 -6.07
C THR A 8 -8.77 10.07 -7.20
N GLU A 9 -8.01 9.79 -8.25
CA GLU A 9 -8.51 9.09 -9.42
C GLU A 9 -8.04 7.64 -9.36
N PRO A 10 -8.92 6.65 -9.59
CA PRO A 10 -8.50 5.25 -9.61
C PRO A 10 -7.58 5.00 -10.81
N VAL A 11 -6.53 4.21 -10.57
CA VAL A 11 -5.55 3.80 -11.58
C VAL A 11 -5.64 2.29 -11.71
N ALA A 12 -5.88 1.81 -12.94
CA ALA A 12 -5.84 0.39 -13.22
C ALA A 12 -4.38 -0.09 -13.24
N LEU A 13 -4.05 -1.08 -12.41
CA LEU A 13 -2.70 -1.64 -12.31
C LEU A 13 -2.22 -2.23 -13.65
N GLU A 14 -3.14 -2.78 -14.45
CA GLU A 14 -2.85 -3.32 -15.79
C GLU A 14 -2.45 -2.25 -16.82
N ASP A 15 -2.76 -0.97 -16.56
CA ASP A 15 -2.44 0.16 -17.44
C ASP A 15 -1.12 0.85 -17.04
N VAL A 16 -0.47 0.41 -15.97
CA VAL A 16 0.79 0.98 -15.47
C VAL A 16 1.89 -0.06 -15.39
N ASP A 17 3.13 0.42 -15.40
CA ASP A 17 4.32 -0.43 -15.26
C ASP A 17 4.60 -0.72 -13.78
N ALA A 18 3.65 -1.41 -13.12
CA ALA A 18 3.78 -1.84 -11.73
C ALA A 18 2.99 -3.13 -11.48
N ASP A 19 3.73 -4.20 -11.16
CA ASP A 19 3.14 -5.51 -10.88
C ASP A 19 3.34 -5.87 -9.39
N PRO A 20 2.27 -5.86 -8.58
CA PRO A 20 2.37 -6.23 -7.16
C PRO A 20 2.76 -7.69 -6.95
N THR A 21 2.53 -8.57 -7.94
CA THR A 21 2.84 -10.00 -7.83
C THR A 21 4.33 -10.31 -7.88
N GLU A 22 5.17 -9.33 -8.27
CA GLU A 22 6.63 -9.44 -8.19
C GLU A 22 7.15 -9.44 -6.75
N TYR A 23 6.32 -9.07 -5.77
CA TYR A 23 6.70 -8.97 -4.37
C TYR A 23 6.03 -10.07 -3.53
N ASP A 24 6.84 -10.97 -2.98
CA ASP A 24 6.37 -12.07 -2.11
C ASP A 24 5.52 -11.57 -0.93
N ALA A 25 5.79 -10.37 -0.42
CA ALA A 25 5.07 -9.76 0.71
C ALA A 25 3.63 -9.32 0.35
N LEU A 26 3.33 -9.11 -0.93
CA LEU A 26 1.99 -8.75 -1.41
C LEU A 26 1.22 -9.99 -1.87
N GLY A 27 1.91 -11.07 -2.27
CA GLY A 27 1.30 -12.34 -2.62
C GLY A 27 0.19 -12.21 -3.68
N ASP A 28 -0.91 -12.92 -3.48
CA ASP A 28 -2.12 -12.84 -4.30
C ASP A 28 -3.15 -11.83 -3.75
N ALA A 29 -2.73 -10.92 -2.87
CA ALA A 29 -3.64 -10.03 -2.18
C ALA A 29 -4.25 -8.98 -3.10
N GLU A 30 -5.46 -8.52 -2.74
CA GLU A 30 -6.10 -7.43 -3.46
C GLU A 30 -5.39 -6.11 -3.18
N VAL A 31 -4.91 -5.48 -4.26
CA VAL A 31 -4.20 -4.22 -4.24
C VAL A 31 -4.95 -3.21 -5.10
N THR A 32 -5.21 -2.03 -4.55
CA THR A 32 -5.85 -0.92 -5.26
C THR A 32 -4.87 0.23 -5.42
N MET A 33 -4.96 0.96 -6.54
CA MET A 33 -4.10 2.12 -6.81
C MET A 33 -4.96 3.34 -7.15
N ARG A 34 -4.57 4.49 -6.61
CA ARG A 34 -5.15 5.80 -6.92
C ARG A 34 -4.06 6.85 -7.07
N VAL A 35 -4.32 7.91 -7.83
CA VAL A 35 -3.43 9.07 -7.95
C VAL A 35 -4.11 10.30 -7.38
N ASN A 36 -3.41 11.07 -6.55
CA ASN A 36 -3.98 12.31 -5.97
C ASN A 36 -3.69 13.54 -6.83
N GLU A 37 -4.27 14.69 -6.46
CA GLU A 37 -4.09 15.97 -7.15
C GLU A 37 -2.62 16.43 -7.29
N HIS A 38 -1.73 15.91 -6.44
CA HIS A 38 -0.30 16.20 -6.47
C HIS A 38 0.50 15.26 -7.38
N GLY A 39 -0.17 14.31 -8.05
CA GLY A 39 0.45 13.32 -8.92
C GLY A 39 1.16 12.18 -8.16
N LEU A 40 0.87 12.00 -6.88
CA LEU A 40 1.39 10.88 -6.10
C LEU A 40 0.52 9.65 -6.31
N TYR A 41 1.16 8.53 -6.62
CA TYR A 41 0.50 7.23 -6.66
C TYR A 41 0.40 6.71 -5.24
N ILE A 42 -0.80 6.35 -4.83
CA ILE A 42 -1.15 5.76 -3.54
C ILE A 42 -1.63 4.35 -3.84
N VAL A 43 -1.09 3.39 -3.11
CA VAL A 43 -1.42 1.97 -3.27
C VAL A 43 -1.84 1.42 -1.92
N ASP A 44 -2.99 0.75 -1.88
CA ASP A 44 -3.56 0.16 -0.68
C ASP A 44 -3.56 -1.37 -0.80
N HIS A 45 -3.19 -2.03 0.29
CA HIS A 45 -3.29 -3.48 0.45
C HIS A 45 -4.55 -3.81 1.26
N GLU A 46 -5.61 -4.27 0.58
CA GLU A 46 -6.95 -4.39 1.16
C GLU A 46 -7.01 -5.37 2.33
N GLU A 47 -6.17 -6.42 2.33
CA GLU A 47 -6.17 -7.44 3.39
C GLU A 47 -5.58 -6.94 4.71
N THR A 48 -4.57 -6.07 4.65
CA THR A 48 -3.88 -5.55 5.86
C THR A 48 -4.31 -4.13 6.20
N GLY A 49 -4.95 -3.41 5.26
CA GLY A 49 -5.23 -1.99 5.36
C GLY A 49 -3.97 -1.10 5.33
N VAL A 50 -2.81 -1.66 4.97
CA VAL A 50 -1.57 -0.91 4.81
C VAL A 50 -1.63 -0.15 3.50
N SER A 51 -1.30 1.13 3.54
CA SER A 51 -1.19 1.97 2.36
C SER A 51 0.22 2.52 2.25
N SER A 52 0.69 2.73 1.03
CA SER A 52 1.95 3.40 0.74
C SER A 52 1.83 4.31 -0.47
N GLN A 53 2.82 5.17 -0.67
CA GLN A 53 2.82 6.15 -1.75
C GLN A 53 4.16 6.27 -2.46
N GLY A 54 4.14 6.69 -3.72
CA GLY A 54 5.31 6.85 -4.57
C GLY A 54 5.13 7.93 -5.64
N GLN A 55 6.26 8.42 -6.16
CA GLN A 55 6.28 9.35 -7.30
C GLN A 55 5.95 8.63 -8.62
N THR A 56 6.11 7.32 -8.65
CA THR A 56 5.77 6.45 -9.77
C THR A 56 4.92 5.27 -9.28
N PRO A 57 4.18 4.59 -10.17
CA PRO A 57 3.44 3.38 -9.81
C PRO A 57 4.35 2.30 -9.20
N ALA A 58 5.51 2.07 -9.81
CA ALA A 58 6.48 1.08 -9.36
C ALA A 58 7.02 1.41 -7.96
N ASP A 59 7.38 2.68 -7.70
CA ASP A 59 7.84 3.11 -6.37
C ASP A 59 6.75 2.93 -5.32
N ALA A 60 5.49 3.22 -5.65
CA ALA A 60 4.39 3.10 -4.72
C ALA A 60 4.13 1.63 -4.33
N VAL A 61 4.19 0.70 -5.29
CA VAL A 61 4.09 -0.74 -5.04
C VAL A 61 5.29 -1.27 -4.25
N ALA A 62 6.52 -0.85 -4.60
CA ALA A 62 7.73 -1.23 -3.87
C ALA A 62 7.67 -0.78 -2.40
N ASN A 63 7.27 0.47 -2.17
CA ASN A 63 7.10 1.01 -0.82
C ASN A 63 5.96 0.31 -0.06
N LEU A 64 4.91 -0.15 -0.75
CA LEU A 64 3.83 -0.93 -0.14
C LEU A 64 4.34 -2.31 0.31
N ALA A 65 5.12 -3.00 -0.52
CA ALA A 65 5.69 -4.30 -0.17
C ALA A 65 6.57 -4.22 1.09
N GLU A 66 7.43 -3.20 1.20
CA GLU A 66 8.23 -2.98 2.40
C GLU A 66 7.35 -2.69 3.64
N ALA A 67 6.30 -1.88 3.47
CA ALA A 67 5.38 -1.55 4.55
C ALA A 67 4.58 -2.78 5.04
N VAL A 68 4.09 -3.62 4.12
CA VAL A 68 3.39 -4.87 4.46
C VAL A 68 4.34 -5.85 5.15
N ALA A 69 5.55 -6.07 4.63
CA ALA A 69 6.54 -6.94 5.26
C ALA A 69 6.92 -6.46 6.68
N SER A 70 7.00 -5.14 6.89
CA SER A 70 7.23 -4.55 8.21
C SER A 70 6.03 -4.76 9.16
N HIS A 71 4.81 -4.58 8.65
CA HIS A 71 3.57 -4.83 9.39
C HIS A 71 3.46 -6.30 9.82
N GLU A 72 3.73 -7.25 8.93
CA GLU A 72 3.72 -8.68 9.24
C GLU A 72 4.78 -9.06 10.29
N GLN A 73 5.97 -8.47 10.22
CA GLN A 73 7.00 -8.66 11.25
C GLN A 73 6.53 -8.14 12.62
N ALA A 74 5.88 -6.98 12.65
CA ALA A 74 5.32 -6.42 13.88
C ALA A 74 4.20 -7.32 14.46
N MET A 75 3.36 -7.89 13.60
CA MET A 75 2.25 -8.76 14.02
C MET A 75 2.69 -10.18 14.40
N SER A 76 3.70 -10.74 13.73
CA SER A 76 4.26 -12.06 14.04
C SER A 76 5.18 -12.05 15.26
N GLY A 77 5.75 -10.90 15.62
CA GLY A 77 6.59 -10.67 16.81
C GLY A 77 5.84 -10.61 18.15
N GLY A 78 4.63 -11.16 18.24
CA GLY A 78 3.80 -11.20 19.46
C GLY A 78 4.45 -11.92 20.64
N SER A 79 5.32 -11.22 21.36
CA SER A 79 5.63 -11.44 22.79
C SER A 79 6.11 -10.11 23.37
N GLY A 80 5.25 -9.10 23.28
CA GLY A 80 5.33 -7.86 24.05
C GLY A 80 4.20 -7.81 25.08
N ASP A 81 3.89 -8.94 25.71
CA ASP A 81 3.25 -9.01 27.03
C ASP A 81 4.19 -8.32 28.04
N ASP A 82 4.26 -6.98 28.04
CA ASP A 82 4.79 -6.20 29.18
C ASP A 82 4.41 -4.71 29.09
N TRP A 83 3.10 -4.42 29.12
CA TRP A 83 2.62 -3.06 29.43
C TRP A 83 1.45 -3.06 30.43
N LEU A 84 1.34 -4.13 31.24
CA LEU A 84 0.45 -4.19 32.41
C LEU A 84 1.24 -4.01 33.71
#